data_AF-A0A2X2VG23-F1
#
_entry.id   AF-A0A2X2VG23-F1
#
_cell.length_a   1.000
_cell.length_b   1.000
_cell.length_c   1.000
_cell.angle_alpha   90.00
_cell.angle_beta   90.00
_cell.angle_gamma   90.00
#
_symmetry.space_group_name_H-M   'P 1'
#
loop_
_entity.id
_entity.type
_entity.pdbx_description
1 polymer ?
#
loop_
_entity_poly.entity_id
_entity_poly.type
_entity_poly.pdbx_seq_one_letter_code
_entity_poly.pdbx_strand_id
1 'polypeptide(L)' 'MNRRPLLCGGEAINARGDKKTARIRTPNGYTLTIMGALAVVEHLMMNRIAGGAYTPATLMGANLITRLPGAGPLRIV' A
#
# COMPACT_ATOMS: atom_id res chain seq x y z
N MET A 1 21.64 -5.13 -2.08
CA MET A 1 20.24 -5.11 -1.61
C MET A 1 19.48 -6.27 -2.24
N ASN A 2 18.78 -7.10 -1.45
CA ASN A 2 18.14 -8.33 -1.92
C ASN A 2 17.01 -8.03 -2.93
N ARG A 3 17.11 -8.55 -4.17
CA ARG A 3 16.19 -8.25 -5.28
C ARG A 3 14.90 -9.09 -5.31
N ARG A 4 14.63 -9.88 -4.27
CA ARG A 4 13.46 -10.78 -4.27
C ARG A 4 12.17 -9.98 -4.06
N PRO A 5 11.17 -10.10 -4.95
CA PRO A 5 9.86 -9.48 -4.77
C PRO A 5 9.13 -10.13 -3.59
N LEU A 6 8.28 -9.37 -2.91
CA LEU A 6 7.38 -9.86 -1.87
C LEU A 6 5.96 -10.00 -2.43
N LEU A 7 5.30 -11.10 -2.11
CA LEU A 7 3.87 -11.29 -2.37
C LEU A 7 3.10 -10.94 -1.09
N CYS A 8 2.21 -9.95 -1.18
CA CYS A 8 1.31 -9.57 -0.09
C CYS A 8 -0.11 -9.96 -0.46
N GLY A 9 -0.86 -10.44 0.53
CA GLY A 9 -2.26 -10.82 0.36
C GLY A 9 -3.13 -10.31 1.50
N GLY A 10 -4.42 -10.19 1.22
CA GLY A 10 -5.46 -9.88 2.20
C GLY A 10 -6.75 -10.61 1.83
N GLU A 11 -7.60 -10.87 2.81
CA GLU A 11 -8.85 -11.60 2.62
C GLU A 11 -9.97 -10.92 3.40
N ALA A 12 -11.15 -10.85 2.78
CA ALA A 12 -12.36 -10.34 3.41
C ALA A 12 -13.50 -11.35 3.17
N ILE A 13 -14.29 -11.57 4.21
CA ILE A 13 -15.48 -12.44 4.20
C ILE A 13 -16.64 -11.62 4.73
N ASN A 14 -17.77 -11.62 4.01
CA ASN A 14 -18.99 -10.93 4.47
C ASN A 14 -19.87 -11.84 5.34
N ALA A 15 -20.93 -11.30 5.92
CA ALA A 15 -21.85 -12.05 6.79
C ALA A 15 -22.60 -13.21 6.10
N ARG A 16 -22.65 -13.24 4.77
CA ARG A 16 -23.23 -14.35 3.98
C ARG A 16 -22.22 -15.45 3.64
N GLY A 17 -20.95 -15.27 4.02
CA GLY A 17 -19.86 -16.19 3.69
C GLY A 17 -19.20 -15.92 2.34
N ASP A 18 -19.57 -14.85 1.62
CA ASP A 18 -18.89 -14.50 0.37
C ASP A 18 -17.46 -14.05 0.67
N LYS A 19 -16.48 -14.70 0.06
CA LYS A 19 -15.05 -14.45 0.26
C LYS A 19 -14.43 -13.74 -0.94
N LYS A 20 -13.58 -12.76 -0.67
CA LYS A 20 -12.72 -12.09 -1.66
C LYS A 20 -11.28 -12.05 -1.16
N THR A 21 -10.34 -12.38 -2.03
CA THR A 21 -8.91 -12.35 -1.71
C THR A 21 -8.21 -11.35 -2.61
N ALA A 22 -7.47 -10.43 -2.01
CA ALA A 22 -6.61 -9.49 -2.70
C ALA A 22 -5.16 -10.01 -2.71
N ARG A 23 -4.47 -9.86 -3.84
CA ARG A 23 -3.05 -10.21 -4.00
C ARG A 23 -2.31 -9.10 -4.74
N ILE A 24 -1.09 -8.81 -4.29
CA ILE A 24 -0.20 -7.83 -4.91
C ILE A 24 1.26 -8.31 -4.83
N ARG A 25 2.02 -8.02 -5.89
CA ARG A 25 3.47 -8.17 -5.92
C ARG A 25 4.12 -6.83 -5.63
N THR A 26 5.06 -6.80 -4.70
CA THR A 26 5.79 -5.60 -4.29
C THR A 26 7.30 -5.84 -4.36
N PRO A 27 8.12 -4.78 -4.27
CA PRO A 27 9.54 -4.94 -3.96
C PRO A 27 9.77 -5.72 -2.65
N ASN A 28 11.02 -6.05 -2.31
CA ASN A 28 11.30 -6.62 -0.99
C ASN A 28 10.76 -5.70 0.12
N GLY A 29 10.47 -6.26 1.30
CA GLY A 29 9.83 -5.52 2.40
C GLY A 29 10.59 -4.26 2.83
N TYR A 30 11.92 -4.26 2.79
CA TYR A 30 12.71 -3.08 3.15
C TYR A 30 12.57 -1.96 2.12
N THR A 31 12.71 -2.29 0.83
CA THR A 31 12.50 -1.34 -0.26
C THR A 31 11.07 -0.80 -0.22
N LEU A 32 10.07 -1.64 0.04
CA LEU A 32 8.68 -1.22 0.17
C LEU A 32 8.50 -0.20 1.32
N THR A 33 9.06 -0.46 2.49
CA THR A 33 8.98 0.44 3.65
C THR A 33 9.66 1.78 3.37
N ILE A 34 10.86 1.78 2.78
CA ILE A 34 11.59 3.01 2.42
C ILE A 34 10.75 3.84 1.44
N MET A 35 10.25 3.23 0.37
CA MET A 35 9.45 3.93 -0.64
C MET A 35 8.14 4.45 -0.07
N GLY A 36 7.48 3.69 0.81
CA GLY A 36 6.25 4.11 1.48
C GLY A 36 6.47 5.34 2.38
N ALA A 37 7.54 5.34 3.18
CA ALA A 37 7.88 6.48 4.03
C ALA A 37 8.21 7.74 3.19
N LEU A 38 9.02 7.58 2.13
CA LEU A 38 9.37 8.70 1.26
C LEU A 38 8.15 9.28 0.56
N ALA A 39 7.24 8.44 0.04
CA ALA A 39 6.00 8.90 -0.58
C ALA A 39 5.12 9.73 0.36
N VAL A 40 5.05 9.35 1.66
CA VAL A 40 4.31 10.13 2.67
C VAL A 40 4.99 11.47 2.94
N VAL A 41 6.31 11.51 3.09
CA VAL A 41 7.07 12.75 3.30
C VAL A 41 6.89 13.70 2.11
N GLU A 42 7.07 13.20 0.89
CA GLU A 42 6.85 13.98 -0.34
C GLU A 42 5.43 14.55 -0.41
N HIS A 43 4.42 13.75 -0.07
CA HIS A 43 3.03 14.20 -0.05
C HIS A 43 2.80 15.33 0.94
N LEU A 44 3.34 15.22 2.16
CA LEU A 44 3.22 16.25 3.20
C LEU A 44 4.00 17.54 2.85
N MET A 45 5.09 17.44 2.08
CA MET A 45 5.83 18.60 1.60
C MET A 45 5.07 19.35 0.50
N MET A 46 4.34 18.63 -0.36
CA MET A 46 3.62 19.22 -1.50
C MET A 46 2.21 19.70 -1.17
N ASN A 47 1.63 19.26 -0.06
CA ASN A 47 0.23 19.51 0.27
C ASN A 47 0.08 20.08 1.69
N ARG A 48 -0.79 21.08 1.86
CA ARG A 48 -1.21 21.52 3.19
C ARG A 48 -2.27 20.57 3.71
N ILE A 49 -1.88 19.73 4.65
CA ILE A 49 -2.78 18.81 5.35
C ILE A 49 -3.13 19.40 6.72
N ALA A 50 -4.37 19.18 7.18
CA ALA A 50 -4.75 19.53 8.54
C ALA A 50 -3.89 18.76 9.56
N GLY A 51 -3.60 19.37 10.70
CA GLY A 51 -2.89 18.69 11.78
C GLY A 51 -3.70 17.50 12.32
N GLY A 52 -3.01 16.42 12.68
CA GLY A 52 -3.64 15.22 13.24
C GLY A 52 -2.84 13.96 12.97
N ALA A 53 -3.41 12.82 13.33
CA ALA A 53 -2.87 11.50 13.04
C ALA A 53 -3.65 10.86 11.89
N TYR A 54 -2.94 10.40 10.86
CA TYR A 54 -3.52 9.76 9.69
C TYR A 54 -2.91 8.40 9.46
N THR A 55 -3.71 7.46 8.97
CA THR A 55 -3.16 6.27 8.33
C THR A 55 -2.80 6.63 6.88
N PRO A 56 -1.86 5.91 6.23
CA PRO A 56 -1.56 6.18 4.82
C PRO A 56 -2.79 6.09 3.90
N ALA A 57 -3.74 5.21 4.22
CA ALA A 57 -4.98 5.05 3.47
C ALA A 57 -5.93 6.26 3.62
N THR A 58 -5.98 6.90 4.79
CA THR A 58 -6.80 8.10 5.00
C THR A 58 -6.10 9.38 4.52
N LEU A 59 -4.76 9.41 4.50
CA LEU A 59 -3.98 10.55 4.04
C LEU A 59 -3.88 10.63 2.51
N MET A 60 -3.51 9.52 1.86
CA MET A 60 -3.16 9.48 0.45
C MET A 60 -4.12 8.63 -0.41
N GLY A 61 -5.11 7.99 0.23
CA GLY A 61 -6.02 7.02 -0.39
C GLY A 61 -5.55 5.57 -0.24
N ALA A 62 -6.51 4.64 -0.27
CA ALA A 62 -6.30 3.20 -0.06
C ALA A 62 -5.42 2.54 -1.14
N ASN A 63 -5.20 3.19 -2.28
CA ASN A 63 -4.41 2.72 -3.40
C ASN A 63 -2.93 3.17 -3.35
N LEU A 64 -2.43 3.67 -2.21
CA LEU A 64 -1.02 4.08 -2.08
C LEU A 64 -0.05 2.99 -2.54
N ILE A 65 -0.24 1.77 -2.06
CA ILE A 65 0.67 0.65 -2.34
C ILE A 65 0.80 0.34 -3.83
N THR A 66 -0.25 0.51 -4.63
CA THR A 66 -0.22 0.24 -6.08
C THR A 66 0.46 1.35 -6.88
N ARG A 67 0.70 2.52 -6.27
CA ARG A 67 1.38 3.66 -6.91
C ARG A 67 2.89 3.67 -6.60
N LEU A 68 3.35 2.83 -5.68
CA LEU A 68 4.77 2.78 -5.31
C LEU A 68 5.60 2.14 -6.44
N PRO A 69 6.79 2.68 -6.74
CA PRO A 69 7.67 2.11 -7.75
C PRO A 69 7.96 0.62 -7.52
N GLY A 70 7.77 -0.18 -8.58
CA GLY A 70 7.98 -1.63 -8.54
C GLY A 70 6.85 -2.44 -7.91
N ALA A 71 5.78 -1.80 -7.42
CA ALA A 71 4.55 -2.50 -7.06
C ALA A 71 3.74 -2.84 -8.32
N GLY A 72 3.15 -4.03 -8.32
CA GLY A 72 2.23 -4.48 -9.35
C GLY A 72 0.77 -4.06 -9.08
N PRO A 73 -0.16 -4.39 -10.00
CA PRO A 73 -1.57 -4.15 -9.77
C PRO A 73 -2.10 -5.01 -8.63
N LEU A 74 -3.04 -4.46 -7.85
CA LEU A 74 -3.83 -5.23 -6.89
C LEU A 74 -4.84 -6.08 -7.66
N ARG A 75 -4.82 -7.39 -7.45
CA ARG A 75 -5.78 -8.33 -8.05
C ARG A 75 -6.73 -8.84 -6.99
N ILE A 76 -8.03 -8.72 -7.23
CA ILE A 76 -9.08 -9.32 -6.39
C ILE A 76 -9.54 -10.59 -7.09
N VAL A 77 -9.43 -11.72 -6.40
CA VAL A 77 -9.92 -13.04 -6.81
C VAL A 77 -11.05 -13.49 -5.91
#